data_AF-A0A1C6L7Z6-F1
#
_entry.id   AF-A0A1C6L7Z6-F1
#
_cell.length_a   1.000
_cell.length_b   1.000
_cell.length_c   1.000
_cell.angle_alpha   90.00
_cell.angle_beta   90.00
_cell.angle_gamma   90.00
#
_symmetry.space_group_name_H-M   'P 1'
#
loop_
_entity.id
_entity.type
_entity.pdbx_description
1 polymer ?
#
loop_
_entity_poly.entity_id
_entity_poly.type
_entity_poly.pdbx_seq_one_letter_code
_entity_poly.pdbx_strand_id
1 'polypeptide(L)'
;MKAVEQAQQKQEEAEKQARQAEYQAEREKKRADMEIQKARRKAKSEMEDMKEIQFFWTWGYLCVIFFSLIQNGAFQRDLMQLIMLPVNWCRKYAIWFEQLDYMGYSTGEVVFERIFSSAVIMAGIVGGVFLVWGGIEWYRKIWDDIYKMVLIASFSFIAVLGNLIREYLPFNLLFVIFVINVGTVLIRIYLNNKNVGY
;
A
#
# COMPACT_ATOMS: atom_id res chain seq x y z
N MET A 1 26.28 -78.58 -8.97
CA MET A 1 26.96 -77.31 -9.29
C MET A 1 26.38 -76.63 -10.53
N LYS A 2 26.21 -77.30 -11.69
CA LYS A 2 25.65 -76.69 -12.93
C LYS A 2 24.25 -76.05 -12.84
N ALA A 3 23.35 -76.58 -12.01
CA ALA A 3 21.98 -76.03 -11.87
C ALA A 3 21.92 -74.72 -11.06
N VAL A 4 22.88 -74.48 -10.17
CA VAL A 4 22.96 -73.26 -9.35
C VAL A 4 23.55 -72.10 -10.17
N GLU A 5 24.54 -72.38 -11.02
CA GLU A 5 25.10 -71.38 -11.95
C GLU A 5 24.07 -70.90 -12.99
N GLN A 6 23.25 -71.80 -13.55
CA GLN A 6 22.19 -71.41 -14.47
C GLN A 6 21.09 -70.57 -13.81
N ALA A 7 20.77 -70.86 -12.54
CA ALA A 7 19.81 -70.07 -11.78
C ALA A 7 20.37 -68.66 -11.46
N GLN A 8 21.65 -68.56 -11.08
CA GLN A 8 22.31 -67.27 -10.85
C GLN A 8 22.41 -66.43 -12.13
N GLN A 9 22.77 -67.03 -13.28
CA GLN A 9 22.83 -66.29 -14.55
C GLN A 9 21.47 -65.71 -14.95
N LYS A 10 20.39 -66.47 -14.80
CA LYS A 10 19.03 -65.97 -15.08
C LYS A 10 18.61 -64.86 -14.13
N GLN A 11 19.02 -64.92 -12.88
CA GLN A 11 18.74 -63.89 -11.89
C GLN A 11 19.52 -62.60 -12.20
N GLU A 12 20.78 -62.74 -12.61
CA GLU A 12 21.64 -61.60 -12.97
C GLU A 12 21.18 -60.92 -14.27
N GLU A 13 20.68 -61.69 -15.25
CA GLU A 13 20.06 -61.14 -16.47
C GLU A 13 18.75 -60.40 -16.17
N ALA A 14 17.89 -60.97 -15.31
CA ALA A 14 16.66 -60.32 -14.89
C ALA A 14 16.94 -59.02 -14.10
N GLU A 15 17.97 -59.02 -13.24
CA GLU A 15 18.38 -57.85 -12.47
C GLU A 15 18.98 -56.76 -13.38
N LYS A 16 19.75 -57.14 -14.41
CA LYS A 16 20.25 -56.21 -15.43
C LYS A 16 19.11 -55.59 -16.24
N GLN A 17 18.10 -56.37 -16.63
CA GLN A 17 16.91 -55.85 -17.32
C GLN A 17 16.10 -54.91 -16.42
N ALA A 18 15.89 -55.26 -15.15
CA ALA A 18 15.18 -54.41 -14.20
C ALA A 18 15.91 -53.07 -13.98
N ARG A 19 17.24 -53.08 -13.82
CA ARG A 19 18.04 -51.84 -13.71
C ARG A 19 17.97 -50.99 -14.98
N GLN A 20 17.93 -51.60 -16.15
CA GLN A 20 17.77 -50.87 -17.41
C GLN A 20 16.41 -50.18 -17.51
N ALA A 21 15.34 -50.86 -17.09
CA ALA A 21 13.99 -50.31 -17.07
C ALA A 21 13.86 -49.16 -16.05
N GLU A 22 14.44 -49.29 -14.85
CA GLU A 22 14.49 -48.21 -13.87
C GLU A 22 15.28 -47.00 -14.39
N TYR A 23 16.42 -47.22 -15.05
CA TYR A 23 17.23 -46.14 -15.61
C TYR A 23 16.50 -45.39 -16.73
N GLN A 24 15.70 -46.10 -17.54
CA GLN A 24 14.86 -45.48 -18.55
C GLN A 24 13.72 -44.65 -17.92
N ALA A 25 13.02 -45.22 -16.94
CA ALA A 25 11.94 -44.54 -16.22
C ALA A 25 12.45 -43.28 -15.48
N GLU A 26 13.62 -43.34 -14.84
CA GLU A 26 14.22 -42.19 -14.17
C GLU A 26 14.62 -41.09 -15.16
N ARG A 27 15.11 -41.47 -16.35
CA ARG A 27 15.50 -40.53 -17.40
C ARG A 27 14.29 -39.83 -18.03
N GLU A 28 13.19 -40.56 -18.22
CA GLU A 28 11.91 -40.00 -18.67
C GLU A 28 11.32 -39.06 -17.63
N LYS A 29 11.32 -39.46 -16.36
CA LYS A 29 10.87 -38.60 -15.25
C LYS A 29 11.69 -37.31 -15.15
N LYS A 30 13.02 -37.40 -15.23
CA LYS A 30 13.90 -36.20 -15.26
C LYS A 30 13.62 -35.30 -16.45
N ARG A 31 13.27 -35.86 -17.61
CA ARG A 31 12.94 -35.09 -18.82
C ARG A 31 11.60 -34.37 -18.65
N ALA A 32 10.58 -35.05 -18.12
CA ALA A 32 9.29 -34.47 -17.81
C ALA A 32 9.38 -33.35 -16.74
N ASP A 33 10.15 -33.58 -15.67
CA ASP A 33 10.36 -32.57 -14.62
C ASP A 33 11.11 -31.35 -15.16
N MET A 34 12.08 -31.53 -16.05
CA MET A 34 12.75 -30.41 -16.73
C MET A 34 11.80 -29.61 -17.61
N GLU A 35 10.92 -30.26 -18.37
CA GLU A 35 9.94 -29.59 -19.22
C GLU A 35 8.93 -28.79 -18.40
N ILE A 36 8.41 -29.36 -17.30
CA ILE A 36 7.52 -28.68 -16.36
C ILE A 36 8.23 -27.49 -15.70
N GLN A 37 9.49 -27.65 -15.29
CA GLN A 37 10.25 -26.58 -14.67
C GLN A 37 10.56 -25.46 -15.67
N LYS A 38 10.81 -25.79 -16.94
CA LYS A 38 11.01 -24.81 -18.02
C LYS A 38 9.72 -24.06 -18.32
N ALA A 39 8.59 -24.74 -18.38
CA ALA A 39 7.27 -24.13 -18.53
C ALA A 39 6.94 -23.20 -17.35
N ARG A 40 7.20 -23.62 -16.10
CA ARG A 40 7.05 -22.76 -14.91
C ARG A 40 7.96 -21.55 -14.93
N ARG A 41 9.23 -21.70 -15.34
CA ARG A 41 10.16 -20.57 -15.46
C ARG A 41 9.69 -19.57 -16.50
N LYS A 42 9.21 -20.04 -17.65
CA LYS A 42 8.67 -19.19 -18.70
C LYS A 42 7.39 -18.47 -18.27
N ALA A 43 6.47 -19.16 -17.62
CA ALA A 43 5.27 -18.54 -17.05
C ALA A 43 5.63 -17.50 -15.99
N LYS A 44 6.63 -17.77 -15.13
CA LYS A 44 7.08 -16.83 -14.10
C LYS A 44 7.71 -15.57 -14.71
N SER A 45 8.56 -15.70 -15.74
CA SER A 45 9.15 -14.55 -16.43
C SER A 45 8.09 -13.73 -17.16
N GLU A 46 7.13 -14.37 -17.83
CA GLU A 46 6.04 -13.65 -18.50
C GLU A 46 5.14 -12.90 -17.49
N MET A 47 4.91 -13.47 -16.29
CA MET A 47 4.19 -12.78 -15.22
C MET A 47 4.97 -11.59 -14.66
N GLU A 48 6.29 -11.69 -14.55
CA GLU A 48 7.16 -10.59 -14.11
C GLU A 48 7.16 -9.45 -15.16
N ASP A 49 7.32 -9.77 -16.45
CA ASP A 49 7.25 -8.79 -17.54
C ASP A 49 5.90 -8.08 -17.59
N MET A 50 4.79 -8.82 -17.48
CA MET A 50 3.46 -8.21 -17.43
C MET A 50 3.29 -7.30 -16.22
N LYS A 51 3.87 -7.65 -15.08
CA LYS A 51 3.80 -6.83 -13.86
C LYS A 51 4.59 -5.53 -14.02
N GLU A 52 5.77 -5.57 -14.64
CA GLU A 52 6.57 -4.38 -14.91
C GLU A 52 5.88 -3.42 -15.88
N ILE A 53 5.26 -3.95 -16.95
CA ILE A 53 4.47 -3.14 -17.89
C ILE A 53 3.27 -2.51 -17.17
N GLN A 54 2.55 -3.28 -16.35
CA GLN A 54 1.44 -2.76 -15.54
C GLN A 54 1.90 -1.67 -14.56
N PHE A 55 3.06 -1.84 -13.93
CA PHE A 55 3.66 -0.80 -13.10
C PHE A 55 3.96 0.46 -13.92
N PHE A 56 4.59 0.32 -15.08
CA PHE A 56 4.95 1.46 -15.93
C PHE A 56 3.72 2.26 -16.37
N TRP A 57 2.66 1.59 -16.81
CA TRP A 57 1.41 2.25 -17.16
C TRP A 57 0.72 2.88 -15.95
N THR A 58 0.65 2.18 -14.82
CA THR A 58 0.06 2.70 -13.57
C THR A 58 0.79 3.96 -13.11
N TRP A 59 2.12 3.93 -13.11
CA TRP A 59 2.96 5.10 -12.80
C TRP A 59 2.80 6.21 -13.85
N GLY A 60 2.69 5.87 -15.13
CA GLY A 60 2.43 6.84 -16.20
C GLY A 60 1.10 7.58 -16.01
N TYR A 61 0.00 6.84 -15.77
CA TYR A 61 -1.31 7.43 -15.46
C TYR A 61 -1.27 8.27 -14.19
N LEU A 62 -0.63 7.76 -13.14
CA LEU A 62 -0.48 8.48 -11.89
C LEU A 62 0.27 9.80 -12.09
N CYS A 63 1.36 9.78 -12.86
CA CYS A 63 2.14 10.98 -13.20
C CYS A 63 1.30 12.00 -13.97
N VAL A 64 0.53 11.58 -14.98
CA VAL A 64 -0.33 12.51 -15.77
C VAL A 64 -1.39 13.19 -14.89
N ILE A 65 -2.03 12.42 -14.01
CA ILE A 65 -3.00 12.96 -13.03
C ILE A 65 -2.29 13.94 -12.09
N PHE A 66 -1.12 13.56 -11.58
CA PHE A 66 -0.33 14.38 -10.66
C PHE A 66 0.11 15.71 -11.29
N PHE A 67 0.60 15.69 -12.53
CA PHE A 67 0.95 16.91 -13.27
C PHE A 67 -0.27 17.80 -13.52
N SER A 68 -1.42 17.20 -13.83
CA SER A 68 -2.68 17.94 -14.03
C SER A 68 -3.16 18.62 -12.74
N LEU A 69 -2.98 17.96 -11.59
CA LEU A 69 -3.29 18.53 -10.27
C LEU A 69 -2.31 19.65 -9.89
N ILE A 70 -1.02 19.50 -10.22
CA ILE A 70 -0.01 20.55 -10.01
C ILE A 70 -0.33 21.77 -10.88
N GLN A 71 -0.78 21.59 -12.12
CA GLN A 71 -1.18 22.71 -12.99
C GLN A 71 -2.45 23.43 -12.50
N ASN A 72 -3.24 22.78 -11.65
CA ASN A 72 -4.49 23.34 -11.15
C ASN A 72 -4.24 24.29 -9.97
N GLY A 73 -4.13 25.58 -10.25
CA GLY A 73 -3.80 26.62 -9.26
C GLY A 73 -4.79 26.73 -8.10
N ALA A 74 -6.06 26.36 -8.30
CA ALA A 74 -7.05 26.29 -7.24
C ALA A 74 -6.71 25.19 -6.23
N PHE A 75 -6.36 24.00 -6.72
CA PHE A 75 -5.97 22.87 -5.88
C PHE A 75 -4.65 23.14 -5.12
N GLN A 76 -3.66 23.75 -5.78
CA GLN A 76 -2.42 24.16 -5.12
C GLN A 76 -2.65 25.09 -3.94
N ARG A 77 -3.51 26.10 -4.09
CA ARG A 77 -3.83 27.06 -3.02
C ARG A 77 -4.47 26.36 -1.82
N ASP A 78 -5.39 25.46 -2.08
CA ASP A 78 -6.07 24.67 -1.05
C ASP A 78 -5.11 23.73 -0.31
N LEU A 79 -4.18 23.12 -1.04
CA LEU A 79 -3.12 22.27 -0.49
C LEU A 79 -2.13 23.08 0.35
N MET A 80 -1.73 24.26 -0.13
CA MET A 80 -0.86 25.18 0.61
C MET A 80 -1.54 25.67 1.89
N GLN A 81 -2.84 25.97 1.86
CA GLN A 81 -3.59 26.33 3.08
C GLN A 81 -3.61 25.18 4.08
N LEU A 82 -3.82 23.93 3.62
CA LEU A 82 -3.80 22.76 4.48
C LEU A 82 -2.45 22.55 5.18
N ILE A 83 -1.35 22.75 4.45
CA ILE A 83 0.02 22.62 4.99
C ILE A 83 0.41 23.82 5.86
N MET A 84 0.00 25.03 5.51
CA MET A 84 0.32 26.24 6.27
C MET A 84 -0.38 26.29 7.64
N LEU A 85 -1.55 25.66 7.77
CA LEU A 85 -2.34 25.68 9.00
C LEU A 85 -1.57 25.10 10.22
N PRO A 86 -0.99 23.88 10.15
CA PRO A 86 -0.14 23.36 11.22
C PRO A 86 1.17 24.14 11.38
N VAL A 87 1.78 24.62 10.29
CA VAL A 87 3.03 25.39 10.34
C VAL A 87 2.85 26.71 11.11
N ASN A 88 1.74 27.41 10.86
CA ASN A 88 1.42 28.64 11.56
C ASN A 88 1.12 28.40 13.05
N TRP A 89 0.49 27.27 13.39
CA TRP A 89 0.28 26.87 14.77
C TRP A 89 1.61 26.57 15.48
N CYS A 90 2.51 25.80 14.84
CA CYS A 90 3.85 25.55 15.37
C CYS A 90 4.65 26.85 15.57
N ARG A 91 4.57 27.79 14.63
CA ARG A 91 5.23 29.10 14.76
C ARG A 91 4.67 29.90 15.94
N LYS A 92 3.34 29.95 16.10
CA LYS A 92 2.69 30.62 17.23
C LYS A 92 3.06 29.96 18.57
N TYR A 93 3.10 28.63 18.59
CA TYR A 93 3.53 27.88 19.76
C TYR A 93 4.99 28.18 20.12
N ALA A 94 5.90 28.23 19.14
CA ALA A 94 7.31 28.55 19.37
C ALA A 94 7.50 29.96 19.94
N ILE A 95 6.78 30.96 19.40
CA ILE A 95 6.83 32.34 19.90
C ILE A 95 6.27 32.41 21.33
N TRP A 96 5.14 31.77 21.61
CA TRP A 96 4.59 31.69 22.96
C TRP A 96 5.55 31.00 23.94
N PHE A 97 6.24 29.95 23.49
CA PHE A 97 7.23 29.22 24.27
C PHE A 97 8.46 30.07 24.65
N GLU A 98 8.90 30.94 23.73
CA GLU A 98 10.00 31.90 23.97
C GLU A 98 9.58 33.05 24.88
N GLN A 99 8.34 33.52 24.74
CA GLN A 99 7.81 34.66 25.49
C GLN A 99 7.48 34.34 26.98
N LEU A 100 7.42 33.06 27.34
CA LEU A 100 7.18 32.59 28.71
C LEU A 100 8.19 33.14 29.74
N ASP A 101 9.44 33.39 29.36
CA ASP A 101 10.46 33.96 30.27
C ASP A 101 10.26 35.47 30.54
N TYR A 102 9.52 36.18 29.69
CA TYR A 102 9.40 37.65 29.73
C TYR A 102 8.11 38.14 30.39
N MET A 103 7.17 37.25 30.71
CA MET A 103 5.82 37.60 31.20
C MET A 103 5.73 37.86 32.72
N GLY A 104 6.87 37.93 33.43
CA GLY A 104 6.91 38.33 34.85
C GLY A 104 6.38 37.28 35.85
N TYR A 105 6.23 36.03 35.42
CA TYR A 105 5.87 34.90 36.28
C TYR A 105 7.00 34.50 37.24
N SER A 106 6.64 33.82 38.35
CA SER A 106 7.66 33.28 39.24
C SER A 106 8.46 32.16 38.56
N THR A 107 9.75 32.03 38.88
CA THR A 107 10.66 31.04 38.26
C THR A 107 10.12 29.60 38.31
N GLY A 108 9.33 29.26 39.33
CA GLY A 108 8.69 27.95 39.47
C GLY A 108 7.51 27.71 38.53
N GLU A 109 6.69 28.74 38.28
CA GLU A 109 5.52 28.65 37.37
C GLU A 109 5.96 28.48 35.92
N VAL A 110 7.00 29.22 35.49
CA VAL A 110 7.56 29.11 34.13
C VAL A 110 8.13 27.72 33.85
N VAL A 111 8.82 27.14 34.84
CA VAL A 111 9.39 25.78 34.71
C VAL A 111 8.29 24.72 34.68
N PHE A 112 7.24 24.87 35.50
CA PHE A 112 6.09 23.96 35.48
C PHE A 112 5.36 23.99 34.14
N GLU A 113 5.04 25.18 33.61
CA GLU A 113 4.35 25.31 32.32
C GLU A 113 5.19 24.74 31.16
N ARG A 114 6.53 24.91 31.18
CA ARG A 114 7.42 24.30 30.19
C ARG A 114 7.40 22.78 30.22
N ILE A 115 7.49 22.18 31.40
CA ILE A 115 7.47 20.72 31.58
C ILE A 115 6.10 20.17 31.16
N PHE A 116 5.02 20.81 31.60
CA PHE A 116 3.66 20.41 31.28
C PHE A 116 3.39 20.49 29.77
N SER A 117 3.72 21.62 29.14
CA SER A 117 3.53 21.82 27.70
C SER A 117 4.35 20.83 26.87
N SER A 118 5.61 20.59 27.25
CA SER A 118 6.47 19.60 26.57
C SER A 118 5.94 18.18 26.72
N ALA A 119 5.44 17.82 27.91
CA ALA A 119 4.83 16.51 28.15
C ALA A 119 3.55 16.31 27.32
N VAL A 120 2.71 17.34 27.19
CA VAL A 120 1.49 17.28 26.37
C VAL A 120 1.82 17.10 24.88
N ILE A 121 2.84 17.80 24.37
CA ILE A 121 3.28 17.62 22.97
C ILE A 121 3.83 16.20 22.76
N MET A 122 4.67 15.71 23.66
CA MET A 122 5.19 14.35 23.58
C MET A 122 4.09 13.30 23.61
N ALA A 123 3.11 13.45 24.50
CA ALA A 123 1.93 12.59 24.55
C ALA A 123 1.12 12.67 23.25
N GLY A 124 0.98 13.87 22.67
CA GLY A 124 0.33 14.08 21.37
C GLY A 124 1.04 13.41 20.21
N ILE A 125 2.38 13.45 20.16
CA ILE A 125 3.18 12.77 19.13
C ILE A 125 3.04 11.25 19.28
N VAL A 126 3.21 10.73 20.49
CA VAL A 126 3.10 9.28 20.75
C VAL A 126 1.68 8.79 20.44
N GLY A 127 0.65 9.53 20.87
CA GLY A 127 -0.75 9.23 20.56
C GLY A 127 -1.03 9.30 19.06
N GLY A 128 -0.48 10.29 18.36
CA GLY A 128 -0.57 10.43 16.90
C GLY A 128 0.05 9.25 16.17
N VAL A 129 1.23 8.80 16.58
CA VAL A 129 1.89 7.60 16.02
C VAL A 129 1.04 6.36 16.23
N PHE A 130 0.45 6.20 17.42
CA PHE A 130 -0.40 5.05 17.73
C PHE A 130 -1.70 5.05 16.91
N LEU A 131 -2.31 6.22 16.74
CA LEU A 131 -3.48 6.41 15.89
C LEU A 131 -3.17 6.16 14.42
N VAL A 132 -2.03 6.62 13.91
CA VAL A 132 -1.58 6.35 12.54
C VAL A 132 -1.34 4.85 12.35
N TRP A 133 -0.70 4.17 13.31
CA TRP A 133 -0.49 2.72 13.25
C TRP A 133 -1.82 1.94 13.22
N GLY A 134 -2.72 2.23 14.16
CA GLY A 134 -4.06 1.61 14.20
C GLY A 134 -4.89 1.94 12.96
N GLY A 135 -4.76 3.17 12.47
CA GLY A 135 -5.35 3.62 11.22
C GLY A 135 -4.84 2.84 10.02
N ILE A 136 -3.52 2.65 9.89
CA ILE A 136 -2.89 1.89 8.79
C ILE A 136 -3.36 0.43 8.81
N GLU A 137 -3.44 -0.21 9.97
CA GLU A 137 -3.86 -1.61 10.07
C GLU A 137 -5.33 -1.80 9.65
N TRP A 138 -6.20 -0.87 10.05
CA TRP A 138 -7.60 -0.84 9.64
C TRP A 138 -7.76 -0.47 8.16
N TYR A 139 -7.00 0.52 7.71
CA TYR A 139 -7.00 0.99 6.32
C TYR A 139 -6.54 -0.12 5.38
N ARG A 140 -5.47 -0.86 5.73
CA ARG A 140 -4.97 -2.00 4.96
C ARG A 140 -6.03 -3.09 4.74
N LYS A 141 -6.96 -3.27 5.68
CA LYS A 141 -8.10 -4.19 5.53
C LYS A 141 -9.20 -3.68 4.60
N ILE A 142 -9.33 -2.36 4.45
CA ILE A 142 -10.36 -1.71 3.60
C ILE A 142 -9.81 -1.33 2.21
N TRP A 143 -8.49 -1.21 2.08
CA TRP A 143 -7.77 -0.76 0.89
C TRP A 143 -7.74 -1.80 -0.23
N ASP A 144 -8.93 -2.10 -0.72
CA ASP A 144 -9.21 -3.02 -1.82
C ASP A 144 -8.98 -2.34 -3.18
N ASP A 145 -8.82 -3.13 -4.24
CA ASP A 145 -8.53 -2.62 -5.59
C ASP A 145 -9.64 -1.70 -6.13
N ILE A 146 -10.90 -1.92 -5.70
CA ILE A 146 -12.01 -1.02 -6.00
C ILE A 146 -11.79 0.37 -5.42
N TYR A 147 -11.28 0.48 -4.19
CA TYR A 147 -11.03 1.77 -3.55
C TYR A 147 -9.91 2.53 -4.28
N LYS A 148 -8.86 1.81 -4.71
CA LYS A 148 -7.78 2.42 -5.54
C LYS A 148 -8.35 3.00 -6.83
N MET A 149 -9.23 2.29 -7.52
CA MET A 149 -9.86 2.78 -8.74
C MET A 149 -10.75 4.01 -8.50
N VAL A 150 -11.59 4.00 -7.45
CA VAL A 150 -12.44 5.14 -7.09
C VAL A 150 -11.60 6.36 -6.72
N LEU A 151 -10.51 6.17 -5.97
CA LEU A 151 -9.61 7.24 -5.58
C LEU A 151 -8.96 7.86 -6.82
N ILE A 152 -8.36 7.05 -7.70
CA ILE A 152 -7.76 7.51 -8.96
C ILE A 152 -8.78 8.24 -9.84
N ALA A 153 -10.01 7.71 -9.95
CA ALA A 153 -11.08 8.34 -10.72
C ALA A 153 -11.49 9.70 -10.13
N SER A 154 -11.63 9.80 -8.80
CA SER A 154 -12.00 11.05 -8.12
C SER A 154 -10.94 12.15 -8.28
N PHE A 155 -9.65 11.79 -8.20
CA PHE A 155 -8.55 12.73 -8.46
C PHE A 155 -8.49 13.15 -9.93
N SER A 156 -8.72 12.21 -10.86
CA SER A 156 -8.78 12.52 -12.30
C SER A 156 -9.93 13.47 -12.63
N PHE A 157 -11.10 13.24 -12.04
CA PHE A 157 -12.29 14.09 -12.23
C PHE A 157 -12.04 15.52 -11.75
N ILE A 158 -11.40 15.69 -10.59
CA ILE A 158 -11.09 17.02 -10.06
C ILE A 158 -9.91 17.69 -10.78
N ALA A 159 -8.97 16.92 -11.32
CA ALA A 159 -7.94 17.49 -12.19
C ALA A 159 -8.55 18.17 -13.43
N VAL A 160 -9.58 17.55 -14.02
CA VAL A 160 -10.25 18.06 -15.23
C VAL A 160 -11.30 19.14 -14.92
N LEU A 161 -12.16 18.92 -13.92
CA LEU A 161 -13.32 19.78 -13.62
C LEU A 161 -13.16 20.66 -12.38
N GLY A 162 -12.03 20.59 -11.67
CA GLY A 162 -11.83 21.28 -10.40
C GLY A 162 -11.96 22.80 -10.47
N ASN A 163 -11.54 23.42 -11.58
CA ASN A 163 -11.73 24.86 -11.79
C ASN A 163 -13.21 25.23 -11.90
N LEU A 164 -13.98 24.41 -12.63
CA LEU A 164 -15.41 24.61 -12.84
C LEU A 164 -16.18 24.36 -11.53
N ILE A 165 -15.84 23.29 -10.80
CA ILE A 165 -16.44 23.01 -9.48
C ILE A 165 -16.22 24.17 -8.51
N ARG A 166 -15.05 24.82 -8.53
CA ARG A 166 -14.77 25.95 -7.64
C ARG A 166 -15.54 27.22 -8.00
N GLU A 167 -15.89 27.38 -9.27
CA GLU A 167 -16.75 28.47 -9.73
C GLU A 167 -18.19 28.30 -9.20
N TYR A 168 -18.68 27.06 -9.11
CA TYR A 168 -20.01 26.76 -8.58
C TYR A 168 -20.06 26.53 -7.05
N LEU A 169 -18.96 26.08 -6.43
CA LEU A 169 -18.87 25.75 -5.01
C LEU A 169 -17.62 26.37 -4.37
N PRO A 170 -17.77 27.25 -3.36
CA PRO A 170 -16.64 27.92 -2.70
C PRO A 170 -15.88 27.02 -1.71
N PHE A 171 -16.15 25.72 -1.69
CA PHE A 171 -15.51 24.77 -0.77
C PHE A 171 -14.14 24.31 -1.29
N ASN A 172 -13.28 23.92 -0.35
CA ASN A 172 -11.95 23.39 -0.67
C ASN A 172 -12.09 22.08 -1.49
N LEU A 173 -11.40 22.00 -2.62
CA LEU A 173 -11.47 20.86 -3.53
C LEU A 173 -10.98 19.56 -2.88
N LEU A 174 -10.00 19.63 -1.97
CA LEU A 174 -9.54 18.48 -1.17
C LEU A 174 -10.65 17.94 -0.26
N PHE A 175 -11.47 18.82 0.30
CA PHE A 175 -12.58 18.40 1.15
C PHE A 175 -13.64 17.63 0.34
N VAL A 176 -13.91 18.07 -0.89
CA VAL A 176 -14.83 17.38 -1.80
C VAL A 176 -14.32 15.97 -2.16
N ILE A 177 -13.02 15.83 -2.48
CA ILE A 177 -12.39 14.51 -2.70
C ILE A 177 -12.59 13.62 -1.49
N PHE A 178 -12.30 14.15 -0.30
CA PHE A 178 -12.42 13.41 0.93
C PHE A 178 -13.84 12.91 1.18
N VAL A 179 -14.85 13.78 1.03
CA VAL A 179 -16.27 13.43 1.22
C VAL A 179 -16.71 12.33 0.24
N ILE A 180 -16.33 12.42 -1.04
CA ILE A 180 -16.68 11.41 -2.05
C ILE A 180 -16.05 10.04 -1.71
N ASN A 181 -14.77 10.05 -1.33
CA ASN A 181 -14.04 8.82 -1.00
C ASN A 181 -14.55 8.17 0.29
N VAL A 182 -14.77 8.96 1.34
CA VAL A 182 -15.33 8.47 2.61
C VAL A 182 -16.77 7.99 2.42
N GLY A 183 -17.59 8.72 1.67
CA GLY A 183 -18.96 8.32 1.34
C GLY A 183 -19.01 6.96 0.64
N THR A 184 -18.11 6.71 -0.32
CA THR A 184 -18.03 5.42 -1.01
C THR A 184 -17.67 4.28 -0.05
N VAL A 185 -16.71 4.51 0.86
CA VAL A 185 -16.32 3.52 1.88
C VAL A 185 -17.49 3.23 2.82
N LEU A 186 -18.19 4.25 3.30
CA LEU A 186 -19.34 4.09 4.20
C LEU A 186 -20.49 3.34 3.53
N ILE A 187 -20.81 3.65 2.27
CA ILE A 187 -21.82 2.93 1.50
C ILE A 187 -21.42 1.46 1.36
N ARG A 188 -20.15 1.17 1.10
CA ARG A 188 -19.66 -0.21 0.99
C ARG A 188 -19.76 -0.96 2.31
N ILE A 189 -19.35 -0.35 3.43
CA ILE A 189 -19.48 -0.96 4.76
C ILE A 189 -20.96 -1.24 5.04
N TYR A 190 -21.84 -0.29 4.74
CA TYR A 190 -23.29 -0.46 4.89
C TYR A 190 -23.86 -1.61 4.06
N LEU A 191 -23.50 -1.70 2.77
CA LEU A 191 -23.93 -2.79 1.88
C LEU A 191 -23.36 -4.15 2.32
N ASN A 192 -22.11 -4.20 2.74
CA ASN A 192 -21.48 -5.44 3.21
C ASN A 192 -22.13 -5.94 4.51
N ASN A 193 -22.43 -5.03 5.45
CA ASN A 193 -23.14 -5.39 6.67
C ASN A 193 -24.56 -5.91 6.39
N LYS A 194 -25.22 -5.42 5.34
CA LYS A 194 -26.56 -5.88 4.92
C LYS A 194 -26.53 -7.28 4.31
N ASN A 195 -25.46 -7.64 3.60
CA ASN A 195 -25.28 -8.97 3.00
C ASN A 195 -24.91 -10.07 4.01
N VAL A 196 -24.44 -9.72 5.22
CA VAL A 196 -24.12 -10.68 6.30
C VAL A 196 -25.34 -10.99 7.18
N GLY A 197 -26.46 -10.31 6.95
CA GLY A 197 -27.71 -10.49 7.71
C GLY A 197 -28.70 -11.54 7.16
N TYR A 198 -28.28 -12.40 6.21
CA TYR A 198 -29.07 -13.50 5.67
C TYR A 198 -28.34 -14.84 5.80
#